data_AF-A0A662J119-F1
#
_entry.id   AF-A0A662J119-F1
#
_cell.length_a   1.000
_cell.length_b   1.000
_cell.length_c   1.000
_cell.angle_alpha   90.00
_cell.angle_beta   90.00
_cell.angle_gamma   90.00
#
_symmetry.space_group_name_H-M   'P 1'
#
loop_
_entity.id
_entity.type
_entity.pdbx_description
1 polymer ?
#
loop_
_entity_poly.entity_id
_entity_poly.type
_entity_poly.pdbx_seq_one_letter_code
_entity_poly.pdbx_strand_id
1 'polypeptide(L)' 'MVKCPHCGAEVEKPIKSWTMKPRKRKGPTILIELYECPNGHKFRTGRKIE' A
#
# COMPACT_ATOMS: atom_id res chain seq x y z
N MET A 1 11.59 1.40 -3.56
CA MET A 1 11.27 -0.02 -3.35
C MET A 1 10.63 -0.18 -1.98
N VAL A 2 9.61 -1.03 -1.86
CA VAL A 2 8.93 -1.31 -0.59
C VAL A 2 9.40 -2.66 -0.07
N LYS A 3 9.76 -2.72 1.22
CA LYS A 3 10.20 -3.95 1.87
C LYS A 3 9.00 -4.75 2.38
N CYS A 4 8.94 -6.03 2.04
CA CYS A 4 7.94 -6.94 2.57
C CYS A 4 8.14 -7.07 4.09
N PRO A 5 7.10 -6.81 4.91
CA PRO A 5 7.23 -6.88 6.37
C PRO A 5 7.42 -8.30 6.90
N HIS A 6 7.16 -9.32 6.08
CA HIS A 6 7.27 -10.73 6.48
C HIS A 6 8.64 -11.34 6.19
N CYS A 7 9.17 -11.15 4.97
CA CYS A 7 10.42 -11.80 4.54
C CYS A 7 11.54 -10.82 4.20
N GLY A 8 11.28 -9.52 4.24
CA GLY A 8 12.28 -8.51 3.91
C GLY A 8 12.60 -8.35 2.42
N ALA A 9 11.93 -9.09 1.53
CA ALA A 9 12.11 -8.94 0.09
C ALA A 9 11.68 -7.54 -0.39
N GLU A 10 12.43 -6.98 -1.34
CA GLU A 10 12.13 -5.68 -1.93
C GLU A 10 11.21 -5.84 -3.14
N VAL A 11 10.16 -5.01 -3.19
CA VAL A 11 9.17 -5.02 -4.27
C VAL A 11 9.07 -3.62 -4.85
N GLU A 12 9.16 -3.52 -6.18
CA GLU A 12 9.15 -2.23 -6.88
C GLU A 12 7.73 -1.72 -7.15
N LYS A 13 6.87 -2.59 -7.70
CA LYS A 13 5.56 -2.20 -8.25
C LYS A 13 4.42 -2.80 -7.44
N PRO A 14 3.38 -2.02 -7.11
CA PRO A 14 2.16 -2.57 -6.53
C PRO A 14 1.38 -3.35 -7.59
N ILE A 15 0.65 -4.37 -7.15
CA ILE A 15 -0.35 -5.06 -7.98
C ILE A 15 -1.54 -4.13 -8.25
N LYS A 16 -1.97 -3.37 -7.24
CA LYS A 16 -3.13 -2.50 -7.32
C LYS A 16 -2.99 -1.32 -6.37
N SER A 17 -3.47 -0.16 -6.80
CA SER A 17 -3.58 1.03 -5.97
C SER A 17 -5.01 1.58 -5.99
N TRP A 18 -5.47 2.12 -4.86
CA TRP A 18 -6.75 2.84 -4.79
C TRP A 18 -6.71 3.93 -3.73
N THR A 19 -7.52 4.97 -3.92
CA THR A 19 -7.66 6.06 -2.95
C THR A 19 -8.79 5.76 -1.97
N MET A 20 -8.53 5.86 -0.68
CA MET A 20 -9.53 5.79 0.38
C MET A 20 -9.83 7.19 0.89
N LYS A 21 -11.01 7.72 0.56
CA LYS A 21 -11.50 9.01 1.06
C LYS A 21 -12.32 8.80 2.35
N PRO A 22 -12.14 9.63 3.38
CA PRO A 22 -12.92 9.52 4.61
C PRO A 22 -14.39 9.88 4.36
N ARG A 23 -15.32 9.05 4.86
CA ARG A 23 -16.77 9.22 4.64
C ARG A 23 -17.31 10.57 5.09
N LYS A 24 -16.85 11.08 6.23
CA LYS A 24 -17.30 12.36 6.80
C LYS A 24 -16.44 13.56 6.37
N ARG A 25 -15.59 13.41 5.32
CA ARG A 25 -14.60 14.42 4.87
C ARG A 25 -13.68 14.99 5.97
N LYS A 26 -13.66 14.37 7.16
CA LYS A 26 -12.75 14.70 8.24
C LYS A 26 -11.55 13.77 8.14
N GLY A 27 -10.45 14.28 7.59
CA GLY A 27 -9.18 13.58 7.47
C GLY A 27 -8.61 13.57 6.04
N PRO A 28 -7.34 13.17 5.88
CA PRO A 28 -6.68 13.10 4.59
C PRO A 28 -7.20 11.94 3.73
N THR A 29 -7.12 12.09 2.40
CA THR A 29 -7.26 10.94 1.50
C THR A 29 -6.03 10.06 1.64
N ILE A 30 -6.19 8.73 1.69
CA ILE A 30 -5.07 7.80 1.76
C ILE A 30 -4.95 7.06 0.44
N LEU A 31 -3.79 7.11 -0.20
CA LEU A 31 -3.44 6.16 -1.25
C LEU A 31 -3.05 4.84 -0.59
N ILE A 32 -3.78 3.78 -0.90
CA ILE A 32 -3.46 2.42 -0.49
C ILE A 32 -2.89 1.68 -1.70
N GLU A 33 -1.75 1.02 -1.50
CA GLU A 33 -1.06 0.24 -2.52
C GLU A 33 -0.86 -1.19 -2.02
N LEU A 34 -1.33 -2.17 -2.79
CA LEU A 34 -1.20 -3.60 -2.52
C LEU A 34 -0.01 -4.16 -3.29
N TYR A 35 0.89 -4.82 -2.59
CA TYR A 35 2.07 -5.49 -3.13
C TYR A 35 1.97 -7.00 -2.88
N GLU A 36 2.65 -7.77 -3.72
CA GLU A 36 2.97 -9.17 -3.51
C GLU A 36 4.47 -9.35 -3.69
N CYS A 37 5.12 -9.99 -2.71
CA CYS A 37 6.55 -10.26 -2.81
C CYS A 37 6.81 -11.58 -3.57
N PRO A 38 8.06 -11.84 -3.98
CA PRO A 38 8.43 -13.08 -4.68
C PRO A 38 8.13 -14.37 -3.89
N ASN A 39 8.00 -14.28 -2.56
CA ASN A 39 7.64 -15.41 -1.70
C ASN A 39 6.11 -15.62 -1.56
N GLY A 40 5.29 -14.85 -2.32
CA GLY A 40 3.83 -14.98 -2.34
C GLY A 40 3.07 -14.25 -1.22
N HIS A 41 3.76 -13.49 -0.35
CA HIS A 41 3.08 -12.70 0.69
C HIS A 41 2.48 -11.42 0.12
N LYS A 42 1.21 -11.16 0.46
CA LYS A 42 0.50 -9.93 0.11
C LYS A 42 0.50 -8.95 1.28
N PHE A 43 0.84 -7.70 1.02
CA PHE A 43 0.88 -6.64 2.03
C PHE A 43 0.49 -5.29 1.44
N ARG A 44 0.02 -4.38 2.29
CA ARG A 44 -0.42 -3.04 1.88
C ARG A 44 0.48 -1.97 2.47
N THR A 45 0.68 -0.91 1.71
CA THR A 45 1.19 0.35 2.23
C THR A 45 0.12 1.42 2.12
N GLY A 46 0.24 2.46 2.93
CA GLY A 46 -0.68 3.60 2.92
C GLY A 46 0.09 4.90 3.08
N ARG A 47 -0.17 5.86 2.20
CA ARG A 47 0.34 7.24 2.36
C ARG A 47 -0.78 8.25 2.18
N LYS A 48 -0.71 9.35 2.93
CA LYS A 48 -1.62 10.48 2.76
C LYS A 48 -1.37 11.12 1.39
N ILE A 49 -2.43 11.36 0.64
CA ILE A 49 -2.45 12.14 -0.59
C ILE A 49 -3.47 13.26 -0.35
N GLU A 50 -3.06 14.50 -0.59
CA GLU A 50 -3.92 15.67 -0.38
C GLU A 50 -4.90 15.84 -1.54
#